data_AF-A0A550C5B0-F1
#
_entry.id   AF-A0A550C5B0-F1
#
_cell.length_a   1.000
_cell.length_b   1.000
_cell.length_c   1.000
_cell.angle_alpha   90.00
_cell.angle_beta   90.00
_cell.angle_gamma   90.00
#
_symmetry.space_group_name_H-M   'P 1'
#
loop_
_entity.id
_entity.type
_entity.pdbx_description
1 polymer ?
#
loop_
_entity_poly.entity_id
_entity_poly.type
_entity_poly.pdbx_seq_one_letter_code
_entity_poly.pdbx_strand_id
1 'polypeptide(L)'
;MASSRRSKFLATELVKGAQTAWLNLWSANRPPVLTELPLDMIYEISTHLHPADLLGVSRLNKTLRQMLLQKSSRWLWRASFERYSETALGRSGYMLAGPWHGGPGIAYGGGPANAYGGPGTASGCPKTPDDLSEPEYARFLFDDLCMNCSAPGGIYIAWKACMRYCEKCVSILHIFSTLEEAIPQDADLGRTFTANFVLAVHCEGNDIDLYVRSEVEAFVTELGRLQDRDAGTDTDTDTDTAMVIHAWLEEQRAYCQKAYGHMIWLDEWKRERERIRIEAKTREKRRNWGRRSWSFWRG
;
A
#
# COMPACT_ATOMS: atom_id res chain seq x y z
N MET A 1 23.63 -46.12 -47.65
CA MET A 1 22.94 -45.83 -46.37
C MET A 1 23.85 -45.45 -45.20
N ALA A 2 25.12 -45.89 -45.13
CA ALA A 2 26.04 -45.59 -44.01
C ALA A 2 26.50 -44.11 -43.90
N SER A 3 26.66 -43.40 -45.02
CA SER A 3 27.11 -42.00 -45.07
C SER A 3 26.15 -41.01 -44.39
N SER A 4 24.83 -41.19 -44.58
CA SER A 4 23.80 -40.30 -44.01
C SER A 4 23.68 -40.41 -42.49
N ARG A 5 23.88 -41.62 -41.91
CA ARG A 5 23.86 -41.81 -40.45
C ARG A 5 25.07 -41.19 -39.76
N ARG A 6 26.25 -41.27 -40.39
CA ARG A 6 27.50 -40.69 -39.86
C ARG A 6 27.44 -39.16 -39.84
N SER A 7 26.87 -38.53 -40.88
CA SER A 7 26.66 -37.08 -40.94
C SER A 7 25.66 -36.58 -39.89
N LYS A 8 24.54 -37.29 -39.66
CA LYS A 8 23.59 -36.96 -38.59
C LYS A 8 24.22 -37.11 -37.20
N PHE A 9 25.01 -38.16 -36.98
CA PHE A 9 25.71 -38.40 -35.70
C PHE A 9 26.73 -37.29 -35.39
N LEU A 10 27.54 -36.90 -36.38
CA LEU A 10 28.50 -35.80 -36.27
C LEU A 10 27.81 -34.45 -36.03
N ALA A 11 26.67 -34.19 -36.67
CA ALA A 11 25.88 -32.98 -36.41
C ALA A 11 25.33 -32.96 -34.98
N THR A 12 24.83 -34.08 -34.46
CA THR A 12 24.36 -34.17 -33.07
C THR A 12 25.49 -34.05 -32.04
N GLU A 13 26.67 -34.62 -32.30
CA GLU A 13 27.87 -34.47 -31.45
C GLU A 13 28.39 -33.03 -31.44
N LEU A 14 28.41 -32.35 -32.60
CA LEU A 14 28.77 -30.93 -32.71
C LEU A 14 27.81 -30.02 -31.95
N VAL A 15 26.49 -30.27 -32.02
CA VAL A 15 25.48 -29.51 -31.27
C VAL A 15 25.62 -29.75 -29.76
N LYS A 16 25.85 -30.99 -29.33
CA LYS A 16 26.11 -31.32 -27.92
C LYS A 16 27.41 -30.68 -27.42
N GLY A 17 28.48 -30.72 -28.21
CA GLY A 17 29.76 -30.09 -27.92
C GLY A 17 29.67 -28.56 -27.86
N ALA A 18 28.87 -27.94 -28.73
CA ALA A 18 28.59 -26.51 -28.68
C ALA A 18 27.74 -26.13 -27.46
N GLN A 19 26.75 -26.95 -27.09
CA GLN A 19 25.96 -26.75 -25.86
C GLN A 19 26.81 -26.87 -24.60
N THR A 20 27.67 -27.89 -24.49
CA THR A 20 28.56 -28.05 -23.33
C THR A 20 29.62 -26.95 -23.28
N ALA A 21 30.19 -26.55 -24.42
CA ALA A 21 31.12 -25.42 -24.49
C ALA A 21 30.44 -24.10 -24.09
N TRP A 22 29.20 -23.85 -24.52
CA TRP A 22 28.43 -22.66 -24.15
C TRP A 22 28.06 -22.65 -22.67
N LEU A 23 27.65 -23.80 -22.10
CA LEU A 23 27.38 -23.95 -20.67
C LEU A 23 28.65 -23.75 -19.82
N ASN A 24 29.80 -24.25 -20.27
CA ASN A 24 31.08 -24.10 -19.60
C ASN A 24 31.58 -22.64 -19.64
N LEU A 25 31.45 -21.97 -20.80
CA LEU A 25 31.77 -20.54 -20.95
C LEU A 25 30.83 -19.66 -20.13
N TRP A 26 29.53 -19.97 -20.11
CA TRP A 26 28.55 -19.28 -19.29
C TRP A 26 28.81 -19.52 -17.79
N SER A 27 29.24 -20.71 -17.39
CA SER A 27 29.58 -21.01 -15.99
C SER A 27 30.88 -20.33 -15.52
N ALA A 28 31.89 -20.26 -16.40
CA ALA A 28 33.17 -19.61 -16.12
C ALA A 28 33.08 -18.07 -16.10
N ASN A 29 32.16 -17.49 -16.88
CA ASN A 29 31.93 -16.04 -16.97
C ASN A 29 30.51 -15.64 -16.54
N ARG A 30 29.88 -16.38 -15.62
CA ARG A 30 28.54 -16.01 -15.18
C ARG A 30 28.63 -14.67 -14.46
N PRO A 31 27.80 -13.68 -14.80
CA PRO A 31 27.73 -12.48 -13.99
C PRO A 31 27.33 -12.88 -12.57
N PRO A 32 27.89 -12.22 -11.54
CA PRO A 32 27.51 -12.50 -10.17
C PRO A 32 26.00 -12.30 -10.02
N VAL A 33 25.34 -13.23 -9.34
CA VAL A 33 23.92 -13.03 -8.99
C VAL A 33 23.82 -11.95 -7.92
N LEU A 34 22.67 -11.27 -7.81
CA LEU A 34 22.48 -10.12 -6.91
C LEU A 34 22.98 -10.38 -5.47
N THR A 35 22.79 -11.59 -4.94
CA THR A 35 23.21 -11.96 -3.57
C THR A 35 24.71 -12.22 -3.41
N GLU A 36 25.47 -12.32 -4.50
CA GLU A 36 26.93 -12.44 -4.50
C GLU A 36 27.62 -11.06 -4.53
N LEU A 37 26.87 -9.98 -4.74
CA LEU A 37 27.39 -8.62 -4.71
C LEU A 37 27.67 -8.15 -3.27
N PRO A 38 28.65 -7.25 -3.08
CA PRO A 38 28.80 -6.49 -1.84
C PRO A 38 27.50 -5.79 -1.43
N LEU A 39 27.24 -5.73 -0.12
CA LEU A 39 25.96 -5.26 0.42
C LEU A 39 25.64 -3.80 0.04
N ASP A 40 26.65 -2.96 -0.03
CA ASP A 40 26.58 -1.57 -0.50
C ASP A 40 26.05 -1.47 -1.94
N MET A 41 26.51 -2.34 -2.85
CA MET A 41 26.00 -2.38 -4.22
C MET A 41 24.55 -2.87 -4.28
N ILE A 42 24.21 -3.89 -3.49
CA ILE A 42 22.82 -4.39 -3.38
C ILE A 42 21.91 -3.25 -2.91
N TYR A 43 22.32 -2.51 -1.88
CA TYR A 43 21.56 -1.40 -1.34
C TYR A 43 21.45 -0.24 -2.32
N GLU A 44 22.53 0.16 -2.99
CA GLU A 44 22.51 1.19 -4.01
C GLU A 44 21.51 0.84 -5.11
N ILE A 45 21.62 -0.35 -5.71
CA ILE A 45 20.69 -0.84 -6.73
C ILE A 45 19.25 -0.79 -6.22
N SER A 46 19.04 -1.23 -4.98
CA SER A 46 17.71 -1.29 -4.36
C SER A 46 17.09 0.09 -4.15
N THR A 47 17.89 1.14 -3.88
CA THR A 47 17.34 2.50 -3.75
C THR A 47 16.74 3.02 -5.06
N HIS A 48 17.20 2.52 -6.22
CA HIS A 48 16.68 2.92 -7.53
C HIS A 48 15.44 2.13 -7.97
N LEU A 49 15.08 1.07 -7.25
CA LEU A 49 13.88 0.29 -7.57
C LEU A 49 12.62 1.04 -7.16
N HIS A 50 11.53 0.83 -7.90
CA HIS A 50 10.20 1.24 -7.45
C HIS A 50 9.84 0.45 -6.17
N PRO A 51 9.14 1.03 -5.18
CA PRO A 51 8.82 0.31 -3.93
C PRO A 51 8.10 -1.03 -4.15
N ALA A 52 7.22 -1.11 -5.15
CA ALA A 52 6.59 -2.37 -5.58
C ALA A 52 7.60 -3.43 -6.07
N ASP A 53 8.59 -3.03 -6.87
CA ASP A 53 9.61 -3.94 -7.38
C ASP A 53 10.55 -4.37 -6.25
N LEU A 54 10.92 -3.43 -5.38
CA LEU A 54 11.71 -3.70 -4.20
C LEU A 54 11.00 -4.71 -3.26
N LEU A 55 9.68 -4.56 -3.08
CA LEU A 55 8.86 -5.53 -2.37
C LEU A 55 8.87 -6.89 -3.06
N GLY A 56 8.77 -6.93 -4.39
CA GLY A 56 8.92 -8.15 -5.18
C GLY A 56 10.29 -8.82 -4.97
N VAL A 57 11.38 -8.05 -5.07
CA VAL A 57 12.75 -8.53 -4.86
C VAL A 57 12.94 -9.11 -3.46
N SER A 58 12.38 -8.46 -2.43
CA SER A 58 12.43 -8.94 -1.05
C SER A 58 11.79 -10.33 -0.86
N ARG A 59 10.92 -10.77 -1.79
CA ARG A 59 10.22 -12.05 -1.75
C ARG A 59 10.89 -13.16 -2.58
N LEU A 60 11.90 -12.82 -3.38
CA LEU A 60 12.56 -13.79 -4.26
C LEU A 60 13.33 -14.88 -3.49
N ASN A 61 13.95 -14.53 -2.36
CA ASN A 61 14.62 -15.49 -1.48
C ASN A 61 14.75 -14.98 -0.03
N LYS A 62 15.13 -15.88 0.89
CA LYS A 62 15.26 -15.58 2.33
C LYS A 62 16.36 -14.57 2.65
N THR A 63 17.46 -14.58 1.90
CA THR A 63 18.60 -13.68 2.10
C THR A 63 18.22 -12.24 1.78
N LEU A 64 17.61 -12.00 0.62
CA LEU A 64 17.09 -10.69 0.22
C LEU A 64 16.01 -10.21 1.19
N ARG A 65 15.13 -11.10 1.65
CA ARG A 65 14.15 -10.77 2.70
C ARG A 65 14.83 -10.25 3.97
N GLN A 66 15.84 -10.96 4.45
CA GLN A 66 16.58 -10.57 5.66
C GLN A 66 17.36 -9.27 5.47
N MET A 67 17.96 -9.04 4.30
CA MET A 67 18.73 -7.83 4.02
C MET A 67 17.84 -6.60 3.81
N LEU A 68 16.71 -6.73 3.12
CA LEU A 68 15.88 -5.60 2.68
C LEU A 68 14.78 -5.24 3.68
N LEU A 69 14.25 -6.17 4.48
CA LEU A 69 13.15 -5.89 5.41
C LEU A 69 13.61 -5.62 6.86
N GLN A 70 14.91 -5.53 7.10
CA GLN A 70 15.44 -5.16 8.41
C GLN A 70 15.24 -3.67 8.71
N LYS A 71 15.09 -3.33 10.00
CA LYS A 71 14.96 -1.94 10.47
C LYS A 71 16.16 -1.07 10.05
N SER A 72 17.36 -1.64 9.97
CA SER A 72 18.58 -0.97 9.50
C SER A 72 18.50 -0.53 8.04
N SER A 73 17.67 -1.17 7.23
CA SER A 73 17.47 -0.88 5.81
C SER A 73 16.32 0.10 5.55
N ARG A 74 15.74 0.71 6.60
CA ARG A 74 14.60 1.64 6.47
C ARG A 74 14.89 2.82 5.54
N TRP A 75 16.11 3.36 5.61
CA TRP A 75 16.55 4.47 4.77
C TRP A 75 16.50 4.16 3.27
N LEU A 76 16.76 2.91 2.89
CA LEU A 76 16.73 2.45 1.50
C LEU A 76 15.31 2.49 0.93
N TRP A 77 14.32 2.10 1.74
CA TRP A 77 12.91 2.21 1.34
C TRP A 77 12.48 3.66 1.21
N ARG A 78 12.88 4.53 2.15
CA ARG A 78 12.62 5.97 2.05
C ARG A 78 13.19 6.56 0.76
N ALA A 79 14.44 6.23 0.42
CA ALA A 79 15.07 6.66 -0.82
C ALA A 79 14.34 6.11 -2.08
N SER A 80 13.86 4.87 -2.04
CA SER A 80 13.06 4.27 -3.12
C SER A 80 11.73 5.01 -3.33
N PHE A 81 11.02 5.35 -2.24
CA PHE A 81 9.79 6.16 -2.30
C PHE A 81 10.05 7.58 -2.80
N GLU A 82 11.14 8.21 -2.37
CA GLU A 82 11.52 9.56 -2.79
C GLU A 82 11.91 9.62 -4.27
N ARG A 83 12.70 8.68 -4.79
CA ARG A 83 13.05 8.65 -6.23
C ARG A 83 11.88 8.33 -7.16
N TYR A 84 10.95 7.49 -6.69
CA TYR A 84 9.71 7.23 -7.43
C TYR A 84 8.95 8.54 -7.70
N SER A 85 9.05 9.50 -6.78
CA SER A 85 8.41 10.78 -6.96
C SER A 85 8.96 11.66 -8.08
N GLU A 86 10.28 11.78 -8.11
CA GLU A 86 10.98 12.65 -9.06
C GLU A 86 10.78 12.16 -10.49
N THR A 87 10.69 10.84 -10.68
CA THR A 87 10.49 10.23 -12.00
C THR A 87 9.04 10.35 -12.51
N ALA A 88 8.05 10.44 -11.62
CA ALA A 88 6.67 10.75 -11.99
C ALA A 88 6.53 12.20 -12.50
N LEU A 89 7.29 13.14 -11.93
CA LEU A 89 7.38 14.51 -12.41
C LEU A 89 8.16 14.64 -13.73
N GLY A 90 9.21 13.83 -13.94
CA GLY A 90 10.09 13.94 -15.13
C GLY A 90 9.57 13.32 -16.43
N ARG A 91 8.55 12.45 -16.38
CA ARG A 91 7.94 11.83 -17.58
C ARG A 91 6.58 12.41 -17.96
N SER A 92 6.06 13.24 -17.07
CA SER A 92 4.90 14.07 -17.29
C SER A 92 5.35 15.42 -17.85
N GLY A 93 5.31 15.55 -19.18
CA GLY A 93 5.27 16.87 -19.81
C GLY A 93 3.95 17.62 -19.56
N TYR A 94 3.17 17.27 -18.54
CA TYR A 94 1.98 17.99 -18.12
C TYR A 94 2.35 18.83 -16.90
N MET A 95 2.89 20.02 -17.18
CA MET A 95 2.62 21.20 -16.38
C MET A 95 1.09 21.32 -16.25
N LEU A 96 0.51 20.76 -15.19
CA LEU A 96 -0.80 21.16 -14.71
C LEU A 96 -0.62 22.26 -13.66
N ALA A 97 0.03 23.34 -14.09
CA ALA A 97 -0.34 24.67 -13.64
C ALA A 97 -1.52 25.11 -14.51
N GLY A 98 -2.71 24.58 -14.22
CA GLY A 98 -3.97 25.06 -14.78
C GLY A 98 -4.67 25.95 -13.74
N PRO A 99 -5.26 27.10 -14.14
CA PRO A 99 -5.97 27.96 -13.21
C PRO A 99 -7.26 27.25 -12.78
N TRP A 100 -7.38 27.02 -11.48
CA TRP A 100 -8.62 26.55 -10.86
C TRP A 100 -9.71 27.61 -11.10
N HIS A 101 -10.52 27.42 -12.15
CA HIS A 101 -11.77 28.15 -12.31
C HIS A 101 -12.83 27.52 -11.41
N GLY A 102 -13.37 28.33 -10.52
CA GLY A 102 -14.31 27.94 -9.49
C GLY A 102 -15.58 27.26 -10.02
N GLY A 103 -15.94 26.18 -9.35
CA GLY A 103 -17.32 25.69 -9.20
C GLY A 103 -17.83 26.01 -7.80
N PRO A 104 -19.15 26.12 -7.59
CA PRO A 104 -19.72 26.87 -6.48
C PRO A 104 -19.64 26.12 -5.15
N GLY A 105 -19.05 26.78 -4.16
CA GLY A 105 -19.67 26.88 -2.83
C GLY A 105 -19.61 25.65 -1.93
N ILE A 106 -18.45 25.00 -1.79
CA ILE A 106 -18.07 24.43 -0.49
C ILE A 106 -16.63 24.88 -0.23
N ALA A 107 -16.50 25.93 0.57
CA ALA A 107 -15.21 26.33 1.10
C ALA A 107 -14.76 25.26 2.10
N TYR A 108 -14.10 24.21 1.61
CA TYR A 108 -13.17 23.47 2.45
C TYR A 108 -12.04 24.44 2.74
N GLY A 109 -12.19 25.18 3.85
CA GLY A 109 -11.21 26.11 4.35
C GLY A 109 -9.84 25.45 4.34
N GLY A 110 -8.83 26.18 3.87
CA GLY A 110 -7.46 25.73 3.82
C GLY A 110 -7.06 25.12 5.16
N GLY A 111 -7.11 23.78 5.22
CA GLY A 111 -6.36 23.03 6.21
C GLY A 111 -4.88 23.33 5.99
N PRO A 112 -4.06 23.29 7.05
CA PRO A 112 -2.64 23.53 6.93
C PRO A 112 -2.10 22.63 5.83
N ALA A 113 -1.17 23.15 5.00
CA ALA A 113 -0.38 22.34 4.09
C ALA A 113 0.06 21.08 4.86
N ASN A 114 -0.63 19.98 4.60
CA ASN A 114 -0.74 18.91 5.58
C ASN A 114 0.56 18.12 5.58
N ALA A 115 1.00 17.69 6.77
CA ALA A 115 2.22 16.92 7.00
C ALA A 115 2.35 15.62 6.16
N TYR A 116 1.31 15.27 5.42
CA TYR A 116 1.13 14.08 4.60
C TYR A 116 1.04 14.34 3.09
N GLY A 117 1.16 15.60 2.68
CA GLY A 117 1.30 16.01 1.29
C GLY A 117 -0.01 16.18 0.56
N GLY A 118 -0.46 17.43 0.47
CA GLY A 118 -1.62 17.82 -0.32
C GLY A 118 -1.32 17.79 -1.82
N PRO A 119 -2.32 18.12 -2.66
CA PRO A 119 -2.14 18.31 -4.09
C PRO A 119 -1.13 19.46 -4.31
N GLY A 120 0.10 19.10 -4.64
CA GLY A 120 1.23 20.02 -4.74
C GLY A 120 2.53 19.56 -4.07
N THR A 121 2.53 18.43 -3.35
CA THR A 121 3.82 17.82 -2.97
C THR A 121 4.49 17.21 -4.19
N ALA A 122 5.76 17.58 -4.38
CA ALA A 122 6.63 17.11 -5.46
C ALA A 122 6.75 15.56 -5.50
N SER A 123 6.21 14.86 -4.49
CA SER A 123 6.41 13.44 -4.34
C SER A 123 5.47 12.56 -5.21
N GLY A 124 4.27 13.00 -5.61
CA GLY A 124 3.30 12.18 -6.36
C GLY A 124 2.89 10.82 -5.73
N CYS A 125 3.50 10.46 -4.60
CA CYS A 125 3.38 9.23 -3.85
C CYS A 125 3.22 9.60 -2.38
N PRO A 126 2.31 8.93 -1.68
CA PRO A 126 2.04 9.18 -0.28
C PRO A 126 3.26 9.14 0.63
N LYS A 127 3.35 10.12 1.53
CA LYS A 127 4.31 10.01 2.64
C LYS A 127 3.85 8.87 3.56
N THR A 128 4.77 7.97 3.86
CA THR A 128 4.52 6.89 4.81
C THR A 128 4.07 7.45 6.16
N PRO A 129 2.95 6.97 6.72
CA PRO A 129 2.52 7.30 8.08
C PRO A 129 3.57 6.95 9.13
N ASP A 130 3.55 7.64 10.26
CA ASP A 130 4.54 7.43 11.33
C ASP A 130 4.36 6.05 12.01
N ASP A 131 3.14 5.52 11.99
CA ASP A 131 2.71 4.23 12.54
C ASP A 131 3.01 3.03 11.64
N LEU A 132 3.35 3.25 10.36
CA LEU A 132 3.73 2.17 9.44
C LEU A 132 5.22 2.20 9.08
N SER A 133 5.79 1.01 8.92
CA SER A 133 7.08 0.89 8.22
C SER A 133 6.90 1.04 6.71
N GLU A 134 7.90 1.57 6.01
CA GLU A 134 7.88 1.75 4.56
C GLU A 134 7.64 0.43 3.79
N PRO A 135 8.16 -0.74 4.21
CA PRO A 135 7.83 -2.02 3.56
C PRO A 135 6.37 -2.44 3.78
N GLU A 136 5.81 -2.23 4.97
CA GLU A 136 4.38 -2.49 5.24
C GLU A 136 3.50 -1.55 4.43
N TYR A 137 3.93 -0.30 4.30
CA TYR A 137 3.27 0.68 3.48
C TYR A 137 3.36 0.37 1.98
N ALA A 138 4.49 -0.12 1.50
CA ALA A 138 4.62 -0.62 0.14
C ALA A 138 3.71 -1.83 -0.10
N ARG A 139 3.59 -2.73 0.88
CA ARG A 139 2.65 -3.85 0.83
C ARG A 139 1.20 -3.37 0.77
N PHE A 140 0.86 -2.33 1.51
CA PHE A 140 -0.46 -1.71 1.46
C PHE A 140 -0.78 -1.13 0.07
N LEU A 141 0.11 -0.31 -0.46
CA LEU A 141 -0.12 0.47 -1.68
C LEU A 141 -0.04 -0.34 -2.98
N PHE A 142 0.89 -1.31 -3.05
CA PHE A 142 1.31 -1.89 -4.33
C PHE A 142 1.04 -3.38 -4.47
N ASP A 143 0.79 -4.08 -3.37
CA ASP A 143 0.62 -5.52 -3.40
C ASP A 143 -0.81 -5.93 -3.77
N ASP A 144 -0.99 -7.19 -4.15
CA ASP A 144 -2.29 -7.82 -4.37
C ASP A 144 -2.63 -8.92 -3.34
N LEU A 145 -1.73 -9.16 -2.38
CA LEU A 145 -1.92 -10.11 -1.28
C LEU A 145 -2.72 -9.54 -0.11
N CYS A 146 -3.48 -10.40 0.56
CA CYS A 146 -4.12 -10.13 1.85
C CYS A 146 -3.06 -9.91 2.94
N MET A 147 -3.26 -8.95 3.85
CA MET A 147 -2.31 -8.70 4.94
C MET A 147 -2.36 -9.73 6.06
N ASN A 148 -3.52 -10.35 6.27
CA ASN A 148 -3.70 -11.41 7.26
C ASN A 148 -3.19 -12.75 6.76
N CYS A 149 -3.82 -13.31 5.72
CA CYS A 149 -3.50 -14.67 5.26
C CYS A 149 -2.44 -14.73 4.14
N SER A 150 -2.03 -13.60 3.57
CA SER A 150 -1.10 -13.52 2.43
C SER A 150 -1.57 -14.20 1.14
N ALA A 151 -2.83 -14.62 1.06
CA ALA A 151 -3.43 -15.11 -0.19
C ALA A 151 -3.62 -13.96 -1.19
N PRO A 152 -3.50 -14.20 -2.50
CA PRO A 152 -3.83 -13.21 -3.52
C PRO A 152 -5.31 -12.82 -3.46
N GLY A 153 -5.64 -11.67 -4.04
CA GLY A 153 -7.02 -11.16 -4.06
C GLY A 153 -7.38 -10.35 -2.82
N GLY A 154 -6.43 -9.63 -2.24
CA GLY A 154 -6.68 -8.64 -1.19
C GLY A 154 -7.41 -7.39 -1.68
N ILE A 155 -8.56 -7.55 -2.33
CA ILE A 155 -9.28 -6.47 -3.04
C ILE A 155 -10.00 -5.51 -2.09
N TYR A 156 -10.31 -5.95 -0.87
CA TYR A 156 -10.95 -5.11 0.15
C TYR A 156 -9.88 -4.28 0.82
N ILE A 157 -9.84 -2.98 0.49
CA ILE A 157 -8.84 -2.06 1.01
C ILE A 157 -9.50 -1.15 2.04
N ALA A 158 -9.14 -1.38 3.29
CA ALA A 158 -9.44 -0.52 4.41
C ALA A 158 -8.45 0.64 4.40
N TRP A 159 -8.67 1.61 3.49
CA TRP A 159 -7.79 2.78 3.41
C TRP A 159 -7.61 3.44 4.76
N LYS A 160 -8.71 3.45 5.53
CA LYS A 160 -8.74 4.10 6.84
C LYS A 160 -7.93 3.45 7.96
N ALA A 161 -7.42 2.26 7.72
CA ALA A 161 -6.53 1.56 8.64
C ALA A 161 -5.21 1.15 7.97
N CYS A 162 -4.93 1.64 6.75
CA CYS A 162 -3.82 1.19 5.92
C CYS A 162 -3.78 -0.34 5.74
N MET A 163 -4.94 -1.00 5.65
CA MET A 163 -5.02 -2.45 5.54
C MET A 163 -5.67 -2.94 4.25
N ARG A 164 -5.32 -4.15 3.81
CA ARG A 164 -5.98 -4.85 2.70
C ARG A 164 -6.24 -6.32 3.01
N TYR A 165 -7.40 -6.81 2.63
CA TYR A 165 -7.87 -8.16 2.95
C TYR A 165 -8.56 -8.81 1.76
N CYS A 166 -8.51 -10.13 1.71
CA CYS A 166 -9.35 -10.89 0.79
C CYS A 166 -10.78 -10.99 1.34
N GLU A 167 -11.73 -11.31 0.47
CA GLU A 167 -13.15 -11.50 0.83
C GLU A 167 -13.34 -12.40 2.05
N LYS A 168 -12.60 -13.51 2.08
CA LYS A 168 -12.67 -14.46 3.19
C LYS A 168 -12.21 -13.86 4.51
N CYS A 169 -11.18 -13.01 4.50
CA CYS A 169 -10.62 -12.44 5.72
C CYS A 169 -11.37 -11.19 6.19
N VAL A 170 -11.98 -10.42 5.29
CA VAL A 170 -12.78 -9.26 5.70
C VAL A 170 -14.06 -9.69 6.41
N SER A 171 -14.66 -10.82 6.02
CA SER A 171 -15.83 -11.38 6.69
C SER A 171 -15.54 -12.07 8.03
N ILE A 172 -14.29 -12.07 8.47
CA ILE A 172 -13.93 -12.66 9.75
C ILE A 172 -14.24 -11.67 10.86
N LEU A 173 -15.28 -12.00 11.65
CA LEU A 173 -15.75 -11.17 12.74
C LEU A 173 -14.65 -10.80 13.75
N HIS A 174 -13.67 -11.66 13.99
CA HIS A 174 -12.58 -11.34 14.93
C HIS A 174 -11.57 -10.30 14.43
N ILE A 175 -11.60 -9.94 13.13
CA ILE A 175 -10.78 -8.87 12.56
C ILE A 175 -11.61 -7.60 12.42
N PHE A 176 -12.80 -7.75 11.84
CA PHE A 176 -13.72 -6.66 11.58
C PHE A 176 -15.09 -6.95 12.16
N SER A 177 -15.75 -5.93 12.67
CA SER A 177 -17.11 -6.06 13.17
C SER A 177 -17.89 -4.77 12.97
N THR A 178 -19.22 -4.88 12.92
CA THR A 178 -20.06 -3.69 13.10
C THR A 178 -20.01 -3.22 14.57
N LEU A 179 -20.49 -2.01 14.84
CA LEU A 179 -20.59 -1.54 16.23
C LEU A 179 -21.60 -2.37 17.02
N GLU A 180 -22.68 -2.84 16.39
CA GLU A 180 -23.70 -3.67 17.04
C GLU A 180 -23.14 -5.02 17.47
N GLU A 181 -22.19 -5.56 16.72
CA GLU A 181 -21.52 -6.83 17.02
C GLU A 181 -20.42 -6.67 18.09
N ALA A 182 -19.73 -5.52 18.11
CA ALA A 182 -18.62 -5.27 19.03
C ALA A 182 -19.09 -4.72 20.39
N ILE A 183 -20.20 -4.00 20.42
CA ILE A 183 -20.68 -3.26 21.59
C ILE A 183 -22.09 -3.77 21.97
N PRO A 184 -22.29 -4.29 23.20
CA PRO A 184 -23.59 -4.69 23.71
C PRO A 184 -24.67 -3.61 23.57
N GLN A 185 -25.95 -4.01 23.42
CA GLN A 185 -27.07 -3.10 23.14
C GLN A 185 -27.38 -2.11 24.27
N ASP A 186 -26.99 -2.45 25.50
CA ASP A 186 -27.19 -1.64 26.71
C ASP A 186 -26.14 -0.52 26.87
N ALA A 187 -25.10 -0.49 26.03
CA ALA A 187 -24.04 0.52 26.06
C ALA A 187 -24.19 1.59 24.95
N ASP A 188 -25.35 2.25 24.90
CA ASP A 188 -25.74 3.15 23.79
C ASP A 188 -24.84 4.40 23.68
N LEU A 189 -24.33 4.92 24.81
CA LEU A 189 -23.27 5.95 24.83
C LEU A 189 -22.01 5.42 24.12
N GLY A 190 -21.59 4.19 24.45
CA GLY A 190 -20.41 3.55 23.87
C GLY A 190 -20.48 3.47 22.35
N ARG A 191 -21.66 3.20 21.77
CA ARG A 191 -21.87 3.17 20.32
C ARG A 191 -21.71 4.54 19.67
N THR A 192 -22.33 5.57 20.25
CA THR A 192 -22.27 6.94 19.72
C THR A 192 -20.85 7.51 19.79
N PHE A 193 -20.12 7.28 20.89
CA PHE A 193 -18.72 7.68 20.97
C PHE A 193 -17.87 6.90 19.96
N THR A 194 -17.98 5.57 19.92
CA THR A 194 -17.13 4.76 19.03
C THR A 194 -17.30 5.13 17.56
N ALA A 195 -18.52 5.39 17.07
CA ALA A 195 -18.75 5.80 15.68
C ALA A 195 -18.05 7.12 15.30
N ASN A 196 -17.84 8.02 16.27
CA ASN A 196 -17.24 9.34 16.04
C ASN A 196 -15.73 9.38 16.30
N PHE A 197 -15.21 8.45 17.12
CA PHE A 197 -13.84 8.46 17.60
C PHE A 197 -13.02 7.22 17.21
N VAL A 198 -13.63 6.25 16.52
CA VAL A 198 -12.93 5.10 15.92
C VAL A 198 -13.14 5.12 14.40
N LEU A 199 -12.06 4.86 13.66
CA LEU A 199 -12.07 4.92 12.19
C LEU A 199 -12.87 3.75 11.60
N ALA A 200 -14.06 4.05 11.06
CA ALA A 200 -14.81 3.10 10.25
C ALA A 200 -14.02 2.71 8.99
N VAL A 201 -13.93 1.42 8.73
CA VAL A 201 -13.37 0.80 7.53
C VAL A 201 -14.47 0.67 6.48
N HIS A 202 -14.57 1.66 5.60
CA HIS A 202 -15.48 1.58 4.46
C HIS A 202 -14.85 0.73 3.34
N CYS A 203 -15.53 -0.34 2.94
CA CYS A 203 -15.12 -1.16 1.81
C CYS A 203 -15.99 -0.81 0.59
N GLU A 204 -15.36 -0.45 -0.52
CA GLU A 204 -16.05 -0.16 -1.78
C GLU A 204 -16.98 -1.32 -2.17
N GLY A 205 -18.29 -1.05 -2.24
CA GLY A 205 -19.33 -2.06 -2.56
C GLY A 205 -20.08 -2.64 -1.36
N ASN A 206 -19.83 -2.17 -0.13
CA ASN A 206 -20.57 -2.56 1.05
C ASN A 206 -21.15 -1.31 1.75
N ASP A 207 -22.46 -1.23 1.93
CA ASP A 207 -23.15 -0.11 2.59
C ASP A 207 -23.02 -0.14 4.14
N ILE A 208 -22.31 -1.14 4.66
CA ILE A 208 -22.13 -1.34 6.10
C ILE A 208 -20.75 -0.85 6.52
N ASP A 209 -20.70 0.04 7.50
CA ASP A 209 -19.47 0.46 8.15
C ASP A 209 -18.94 -0.67 9.05
N LEU A 210 -17.76 -1.17 8.71
CA LEU A 210 -17.02 -2.12 9.53
C LEU A 210 -16.00 -1.37 10.37
N TYR A 211 -15.61 -1.92 11.51
CA TYR A 211 -14.57 -1.37 12.38
C TYR A 211 -13.55 -2.45 12.67
N VAL A 212 -12.29 -2.06 12.89
CA VAL A 212 -11.29 -3.00 13.38
C VAL A 212 -11.68 -3.39 14.79
N ARG A 213 -11.99 -4.67 15.01
CA ARG A 213 -12.59 -5.11 16.28
C ARG A 213 -11.71 -4.77 17.48
N SER A 214 -10.40 -5.01 17.38
CA SER A 214 -9.46 -4.71 18.46
C SER A 214 -9.40 -3.23 18.83
N GLU A 215 -9.57 -2.33 17.86
CA GLU A 215 -9.58 -0.88 18.10
C GLU A 215 -10.86 -0.47 18.84
N VAL A 216 -12.00 -1.05 18.45
CA VAL A 216 -13.28 -0.82 19.15
C VAL A 216 -13.21 -1.35 20.58
N GLU A 217 -12.74 -2.58 20.77
CA GLU A 217 -12.59 -3.20 22.09
C GLU A 217 -11.65 -2.40 23.00
N ALA A 218 -10.51 -1.93 22.47
CA ALA A 218 -9.58 -1.09 23.20
C ALA A 218 -10.20 0.26 23.60
N PHE A 219 -10.92 0.91 22.66
CA PHE A 219 -11.60 2.18 22.91
C PHE A 219 -12.65 2.04 24.01
N VAL A 220 -13.52 1.03 23.92
CA VAL A 220 -14.59 0.78 24.90
C VAL A 220 -14.01 0.44 26.27
N THR A 221 -12.96 -0.38 26.31
CA THR A 221 -12.28 -0.75 27.56
C THR A 221 -11.70 0.48 28.26
N GLU A 222 -11.03 1.37 27.53
CA GLU A 222 -10.45 2.59 28.12
C GLU A 222 -11.52 3.58 28.54
N LEU A 223 -12.60 3.74 27.76
CA LEU A 223 -13.73 4.58 28.14
C LEU A 223 -14.38 4.09 29.44
N GLY A 224 -14.61 2.78 29.59
CA GLY A 224 -15.11 2.20 30.84
C GLY A 224 -14.18 2.45 32.02
N ARG A 225 -12.86 2.30 31.82
CA ARG A 225 -11.85 2.60 32.84
C ARG A 225 -11.88 4.07 33.31
N LEU A 226 -12.13 5.00 32.39
CA LEU A 226 -12.25 6.43 32.72
C LEU A 226 -13.54 6.73 33.48
N GLN A 227 -14.64 6.05 33.15
CA GLN A 227 -15.93 6.18 33.84
C GLN A 227 -15.89 5.59 35.26
N ASP A 228 -15.24 4.43 35.45
CA ASP A 228 -15.16 3.75 36.75
C ASP A 228 -14.25 4.48 37.76
N ARG A 229 -13.43 5.42 37.30
CA ARG A 229 -12.51 6.22 38.15
C ARG A 229 -13.25 7.07 39.19
N ASP A 230 -14.55 7.32 38.98
CA ASP A 230 -15.43 8.11 39.84
C ASP A 230 -16.10 7.34 40.97
N ALA A 231 -16.21 6.01 40.90
CA ALA A 231 -17.05 5.26 41.85
C ALA A 231 -16.48 5.20 43.29
N GLY A 232 -15.32 5.82 43.56
CA GLY A 232 -14.57 5.65 44.81
C GLY A 232 -14.31 6.90 45.65
N THR A 233 -14.73 8.11 45.26
CA THR A 233 -14.39 9.36 46.00
C THR A 233 -15.59 10.30 46.19
N ASP A 234 -15.98 10.50 47.46
CA ASP A 234 -17.18 11.23 47.93
C ASP A 234 -17.14 12.78 47.81
N THR A 235 -16.42 13.38 46.85
CA THR A 235 -16.27 14.86 46.77
C THR A 235 -16.40 15.40 45.35
N ASP A 236 -17.44 16.18 45.04
CA ASP A 236 -17.61 17.12 43.90
C ASP A 236 -16.83 16.82 42.59
N THR A 237 -16.76 15.54 42.21
CA THR A 237 -15.85 14.94 41.20
C THR A 237 -16.44 14.88 39.79
N ASP A 238 -17.75 15.09 39.66
CA ASP A 238 -18.51 14.90 38.41
C ASP A 238 -18.04 15.82 37.28
N THR A 239 -17.54 17.01 37.61
CA THR A 239 -16.97 17.96 36.64
C THR A 239 -15.56 17.56 36.18
N ASP A 240 -14.77 16.91 37.04
CA ASP A 240 -13.38 16.54 36.75
C ASP A 240 -13.31 15.33 35.81
N THR A 241 -14.17 14.33 36.00
CA THR A 241 -14.22 13.16 35.10
C THR A 241 -14.81 13.48 33.74
N ALA A 242 -15.83 14.34 33.67
CA ALA A 242 -16.33 14.85 32.39
C ALA A 242 -15.21 15.59 31.61
N MET A 243 -14.36 16.36 32.31
CA MET A 243 -13.19 17.01 31.71
C MET A 243 -12.13 16.01 31.23
N VAL A 244 -11.80 14.98 32.02
CA VAL A 244 -10.82 13.95 31.65
C VAL A 244 -11.29 13.15 30.42
N ILE A 245 -12.56 12.72 30.41
CA ILE A 245 -13.15 12.03 29.27
C ILE A 245 -13.15 12.94 28.04
N HIS A 246 -13.55 14.21 28.18
CA HIS A 246 -13.53 15.15 27.06
C HIS A 246 -12.12 15.38 26.50
N ALA A 247 -11.11 15.54 27.36
CA ALA A 247 -9.72 15.71 26.93
C ALA A 247 -9.20 14.48 26.17
N TRP A 248 -9.50 13.28 26.68
CA TRP A 248 -9.15 12.02 26.00
C TRP A 248 -9.88 11.88 24.66
N LEU A 249 -11.17 12.20 24.58
CA LEU A 249 -11.93 12.17 23.33
C LEU A 249 -11.39 13.15 22.30
N GLU A 250 -10.95 14.34 22.71
CA GLU A 250 -10.30 15.30 21.80
C GLU A 250 -8.95 14.79 21.28
N GLU A 251 -8.19 14.04 22.09
CA GLU A 251 -6.97 13.35 21.63
C GLU A 251 -7.32 12.27 20.57
N GLN A 252 -8.34 11.45 20.82
CA GLN A 252 -8.82 10.45 19.85
C GLN A 252 -9.32 11.12 18.57
N ARG A 253 -10.01 12.25 18.67
CA ARG A 253 -10.46 13.06 17.52
C ARG A 253 -9.28 13.57 16.72
N ALA A 254 -8.25 14.12 17.37
CA ALA A 254 -7.06 14.62 16.70
C ALA A 254 -6.32 13.50 15.95
N TYR A 255 -6.20 12.32 16.57
CA TYR A 255 -5.67 11.12 15.92
C TYR A 255 -6.50 10.73 14.68
N CYS A 256 -7.82 10.63 14.84
CA CYS A 256 -8.72 10.31 13.74
C CYS A 256 -8.64 11.34 12.61
N GLN A 257 -8.67 12.64 12.91
CA GLN A 257 -8.58 13.71 11.91
C GLN A 257 -7.26 13.66 11.13
N LYS A 258 -6.16 13.41 11.82
CA LYS A 258 -4.83 13.24 11.21
C LYS A 258 -4.83 12.04 10.25
N ALA A 259 -5.43 10.92 10.68
CA ALA A 259 -5.64 9.78 9.81
C ALA A 259 -6.52 10.16 8.61
N TYR A 260 -7.74 10.67 8.82
CA TYR A 260 -8.72 11.09 7.80
C TYR A 260 -8.11 11.92 6.66
N GLY A 261 -7.29 12.92 6.98
CA GLY A 261 -6.63 13.76 5.97
C GLY A 261 -5.69 12.98 5.05
N HIS A 262 -4.98 11.98 5.56
CA HIS A 262 -4.14 11.09 4.76
C HIS A 262 -4.98 10.12 3.89
N MET A 263 -6.18 9.75 4.34
CA MET A 263 -6.97 8.66 3.71
C MET A 263 -7.85 9.15 2.57
N ILE A 264 -8.39 10.38 2.68
CA ILE A 264 -9.04 11.06 1.55
C ILE A 264 -8.06 11.13 0.37
N TRP A 265 -6.83 11.52 0.66
CA TRP A 265 -5.82 11.69 -0.36
C TRP A 265 -5.32 10.34 -0.92
N LEU A 266 -5.25 9.29 -0.11
CA LEU A 266 -4.97 7.93 -0.60
C LEU A 266 -6.05 7.39 -1.55
N ASP A 267 -7.32 7.66 -1.27
CA ASP A 267 -8.43 7.29 -2.16
C ASP A 267 -8.34 8.05 -3.50
N GLU A 268 -8.08 9.37 -3.46
CA GLU A 268 -7.82 10.18 -4.65
C GLU A 268 -6.62 9.66 -5.47
N TRP A 269 -5.51 9.36 -4.80
CA TRP A 269 -4.31 8.81 -5.42
C TRP A 269 -4.58 7.47 -6.11
N LYS A 270 -5.36 6.58 -5.49
CA LYS A 270 -5.75 5.28 -6.07
C LYS A 270 -6.60 5.48 -7.33
N ARG A 271 -7.62 6.34 -7.26
CA ARG A 271 -8.51 6.65 -8.40
C ARG A 271 -7.71 7.18 -9.58
N GLU A 272 -6.76 8.07 -9.32
CA GLU A 272 -5.88 8.61 -10.36
C GLU A 272 -5.00 7.54 -11.01
N ARG A 273 -4.39 6.66 -10.21
CA ARG A 273 -3.57 5.55 -10.73
C ARG A 273 -4.38 4.57 -11.56
N GLU A 274 -5.60 4.24 -11.14
CA GLU A 274 -6.47 3.36 -11.92
C GLU A 274 -6.89 4.02 -13.24
N ARG A 275 -7.18 5.33 -13.22
CA ARG A 275 -7.41 6.13 -14.43
C ARG A 275 -6.23 6.03 -15.40
N ILE A 276 -5.01 6.28 -14.92
CA ILE A 276 -3.77 6.19 -15.72
C ILE A 276 -3.59 4.77 -16.30
N ARG A 277 -3.83 3.72 -15.50
CA ARG A 277 -3.74 2.32 -15.94
C ARG A 277 -4.75 2.00 -17.04
N ILE A 278 -6.01 2.44 -16.90
CA ILE A 278 -7.07 2.27 -17.89
C ILE A 278 -6.73 3.02 -19.18
N GLU A 279 -6.25 4.26 -19.08
CA GLU A 279 -5.83 5.06 -20.22
C GLU A 279 -4.66 4.41 -20.97
N ALA A 280 -3.64 3.92 -20.26
CA ALA A 280 -2.49 3.24 -20.86
C ALA A 280 -2.93 1.99 -21.65
N LYS A 281 -3.77 1.14 -21.04
CA LYS A 281 -4.38 -0.02 -21.73
C LYS A 281 -5.17 0.39 -22.96
N THR A 282 -5.92 1.49 -22.88
CA THR A 282 -6.71 2.01 -24.01
C THR A 282 -5.82 2.52 -25.15
N ARG A 283 -4.75 3.27 -24.82
CA ARG A 283 -3.74 3.73 -25.79
C ARG A 283 -3.04 2.55 -26.47
N GLU A 284 -2.68 1.52 -25.71
CA GLU A 284 -2.06 0.32 -26.27
C GLU A 284 -3.00 -0.47 -27.19
N LYS A 285 -4.28 -0.64 -26.81
CA LYS A 285 -5.31 -1.19 -27.69
C LYS A 285 -5.42 -0.39 -28.99
N ARG A 286 -5.44 0.94 -28.93
CA ARG A 286 -5.47 1.81 -30.13
C ARG A 286 -4.22 1.64 -31.00
N ARG A 287 -3.02 1.57 -30.41
CA ARG A 287 -1.76 1.31 -31.14
C ARG A 287 -1.76 -0.06 -31.80
N ASN A 288 -2.24 -1.10 -31.11
CA ASN A 288 -2.33 -2.45 -31.64
C ASN A 288 -3.38 -2.55 -32.77
N TRP A 289 -4.51 -1.85 -32.65
CA TRP A 289 -5.50 -1.73 -33.72
C TRP A 289 -4.92 -1.00 -34.94
N GLY A 290 -4.21 0.12 -34.74
CA GLY A 290 -3.52 0.84 -35.81
C GLY A 290 -2.47 0.00 -36.53
N ARG A 291 -1.67 -0.80 -35.81
CA ARG A 291 -0.71 -1.74 -36.41
C ARG A 291 -1.42 -2.84 -37.22
N ARG A 292 -2.48 -3.45 -36.68
CA ARG A 292 -3.25 -4.50 -37.39
C ARG A 292 -3.95 -3.95 -38.63
N SER A 293 -4.50 -2.73 -38.55
CA SER A 293 -5.10 -2.04 -39.70
C SER A 293 -4.05 -1.76 -40.78
N TRP A 294 -2.87 -1.23 -40.41
CA TRP A 294 -1.76 -1.04 -41.35
C TRP A 294 -1.25 -2.35 -41.98
N SER A 295 -1.28 -3.47 -41.26
CA SER A 295 -0.95 -4.79 -41.78
C SER A 295 -2.01 -5.34 -42.74
N PHE A 296 -3.28 -5.02 -42.51
CA PHE A 296 -4.41 -5.44 -43.35
C PHE A 296 -4.45 -4.69 -44.70
N TRP A 297 -4.03 -3.43 -44.74
CA TRP A 297 -3.96 -2.64 -45.99
C TRP A 297 -2.71 -2.88 -46.83
N ARG A 298 -1.75 -3.69 -46.36
CA ARG A 298 -0.49 -4.00 -47.06
C ARG A 298 -0.38 -5.45 -47.56
N GLY A 299 -1.41 -6.26 -47.39
CA GLY A 299 -1.54 -7.60 -48.01
C GLY A 299 -2.47 -7.53 -49.21
#